data_AF-A0A4Q4DXQ5-F1
#
_entry.id   AF-A0A4Q4DXQ5-F1
#
_cell.length_a   1.000
_cell.length_b   1.000
_cell.length_c   1.000
_cell.angle_alpha   90.00
_cell.angle_beta   90.00
_cell.angle_gamma   90.00
#
_symmetry.space_group_name_H-M   'P 1'
#
loop_
_entity.id
_entity.type
_entity.pdbx_description
1 polymer ?
#
loop_
_entity_poly.entity_id
_entity_poly.type
_entity_poly.pdbx_seq_one_letter_code
_entity_poly.pdbx_strand_id
1 'polypeptide(L)' 'MSEQIKKIKTGKKDGQLLIRIQSTERDEFIRLCEELDTSAARELRKFIRGFVKQHKPNE' A
#
# COMPACT_ATOMS: atom_id res chain seq x y z
N MET A 1 12.11 32.53 9.23
CA MET A 1 10.98 32.36 10.16
C MET A 1 9.73 32.20 9.32
N SER A 2 9.30 30.97 9.03
CA SER A 2 8.01 30.69 8.38
C SER A 2 7.69 29.21 8.50
N GLU A 3 7.30 28.87 9.73
CA GLU A 3 6.18 27.99 10.07
C GLU A 3 6.06 26.67 9.29
N GLN A 4 6.71 25.65 9.84
CA GLN A 4 6.37 24.25 9.62
C GLN A 4 4.95 23.98 10.16
N ILE A 5 3.97 23.92 9.26
CA ILE A 5 2.62 23.49 9.60
C ILE A 5 2.66 21.96 9.86
N LYS A 6 2.90 21.55 11.11
CA LYS A 6 2.59 20.21 11.61
C LYS A 6 1.07 20.03 11.69
N LYS A 7 0.44 19.73 10.55
CA LYS A 7 -0.93 19.20 10.53
C LYS A 7 -0.89 17.74 10.98
N ILE A 8 -1.02 17.52 12.29
CA ILE A 8 -1.39 16.22 12.85
C ILE A 8 -2.84 15.97 12.42
N LYS A 9 -3.03 15.24 11.31
CA LYS A 9 -4.35 14.80 10.86
C LYS A 9 -4.73 13.53 11.61
N THR A 10 -5.51 13.70 12.66
CA THR A 10 -6.36 12.68 13.24
C THR A 10 -7.25 12.05 12.16
N GLY A 11 -7.17 10.72 11.99
CA GLY A 11 -8.28 9.94 11.41
C GLY A 11 -8.31 9.62 9.91
N LYS A 12 -7.18 9.56 9.18
CA LYS A 12 -7.15 8.98 7.82
C LYS A 12 -6.10 7.89 7.74
N LYS A 13 -6.51 6.65 7.44
CA LYS A 13 -5.64 5.48 7.24
C LYS A 13 -4.85 5.57 5.92
N ASP A 14 -4.43 6.75 5.51
CA ASP A 14 -4.00 7.01 4.14
C ASP A 14 -2.57 7.56 4.15
N GLY A 15 -1.63 6.73 4.60
CA GLY A 15 -0.23 6.90 4.21
C GLY A 15 -0.07 6.42 2.77
N GLN A 16 0.29 7.32 1.86
CA GLN A 16 0.58 6.95 0.47
C GLN A 16 1.92 6.20 0.44
N LEU A 17 1.91 4.97 -0.08
CA LEU A 17 3.11 4.17 -0.27
C LEU A 17 3.53 4.31 -1.74
N LEU A 18 4.61 5.06 -2.00
CA LEU A 18 5.20 5.17 -3.34
C LEU A 18 6.26 4.08 -3.51
N ILE A 19 5.94 3.04 -4.26
CA ILE A 19 6.87 1.96 -4.59
C ILE A 19 7.29 2.13 -6.05
N ARG A 20 8.60 2.00 -6.31
CA ARG A 20 9.13 1.90 -7.67
C ARG A 20 9.44 0.44 -7.95
N ILE A 21 8.81 -0.11 -8.99
CA ILE A 21 9.05 -1.45 -9.54
C ILE A 21 9.29 -1.31 -11.04
N GLN A 22 9.77 -2.37 -11.69
CA GLN A 22 9.90 -2.36 -13.14
C GLN A 22 8.52 -2.24 -13.81
N SER A 23 8.48 -1.55 -14.95
CA SER A 23 7.22 -1.34 -15.69
C SER A 23 6.58 -2.66 -16.12
N THR A 24 7.39 -3.65 -16.52
CA THR A 24 6.94 -4.99 -16.91
C THR A 24 6.21 -5.70 -15.78
N GLU A 25 6.80 -5.71 -14.59
CA GLU A 25 6.25 -6.33 -13.38
C GLU A 25 4.96 -5.63 -12.93
N ARG A 26 4.92 -4.28 -13.00
CA ARG A 26 3.70 -3.51 -12.73
C ARG A 26 2.58 -3.90 -13.68
N ASP A 27 2.86 -3.95 -14.97
CA ASP A 27 1.83 -4.17 -15.97
C ASP A 27 1.29 -5.61 -15.88
N GLU A 28 2.15 -6.59 -15.59
CA GLU A 28 1.74 -7.97 -15.28
C GLU A 28 0.86 -8.04 -14.01
N PHE A 29 1.26 -7.34 -12.94
CA PHE A 29 0.48 -7.28 -11.70
C PHE A 29 -0.89 -6.63 -11.90
N ILE A 30 -0.97 -5.54 -12.66
CA ILE A 30 -2.24 -4.86 -12.95
C ILE A 30 -3.15 -5.78 -13.80
N ARG A 31 -2.62 -6.44 -14.83
CA ARG A 31 -3.39 -7.40 -15.64
C ARG A 31 -3.97 -8.53 -14.80
N LEU A 32 -3.17 -9.14 -13.93
CA LEU A 32 -3.64 -10.17 -13.01
C LEU A 32 -4.72 -9.65 -12.06
N CYS A 33 -4.57 -8.40 -11.55
CA CYS A 33 -5.60 -7.79 -10.72
C CYS A 33 -6.92 -7.63 -11.48
N GLU A 34 -6.88 -7.17 -12.74
CA GLU A 34 -8.04 -7.01 -13.61
C GLU A 34 -8.71 -8.35 -13.92
N GLU A 35 -7.94 -9.40 -14.22
CA GLU A 35 -8.47 -10.75 -14.44
C GLU A 35 -9.18 -11.33 -13.21
N LEU A 36 -8.71 -10.98 -12.01
CA LEU A 36 -9.29 -11.42 -10.74
C LEU A 36 -10.47 -10.55 -10.27
N ASP A 37 -10.89 -9.55 -11.05
CA ASP A 37 -11.91 -8.56 -10.68
C ASP A 37 -11.54 -7.84 -9.36
N THR A 38 -10.26 -7.51 -9.21
CA THR A 38 -9.69 -6.82 -8.04
C THR A 38 -8.90 -5.59 -8.45
N SER A 39 -8.66 -4.67 -7.50
CA SER A 39 -7.75 -3.56 -7.73
C SER A 39 -6.37 -3.86 -7.16
N ALA A 40 -5.33 -3.41 -7.87
CA ALA A 40 -3.95 -3.42 -7.40
C ALA A 40 -3.81 -2.91 -5.95
N ALA A 41 -4.55 -1.83 -5.62
CA ALA A 41 -4.58 -1.27 -4.28
C ALA A 41 -5.25 -2.20 -3.24
N ARG A 42 -6.27 -2.98 -3.62
CA ARG A 42 -6.92 -3.95 -2.73
C ARG A 42 -6.01 -5.13 -2.45
N GLU A 43 -5.35 -5.66 -3.48
CA GLU A 43 -4.41 -6.77 -3.35
C GLU A 43 -3.17 -6.39 -2.56
N LEU A 44 -2.54 -5.24 -2.85
CA LEU A 44 -1.43 -4.72 -2.05
C LEU A 44 -1.80 -4.54 -0.57
N ARG A 45 -2.99 -3.98 -0.27
CA ARG A 45 -3.43 -3.85 1.13
C ARG A 45 -3.67 -5.19 1.80
N LYS A 46 -4.25 -6.17 1.10
CA LYS A 46 -4.43 -7.53 1.65
C LYS A 46 -3.07 -8.17 1.90
N PHE A 47 -2.16 -8.10 0.95
CA PHE A 47 -0.81 -8.63 1.03
C PHE A 47 -0.06 -8.02 2.22
N ILE A 48 -0.03 -6.69 2.33
CA ILE A 48 0.59 -5.98 3.47
C ILE A 48 0.00 -6.44 4.80
N ARG A 49 -1.34 -6.54 4.92
CA ARG A 49 -1.97 -7.02 6.16
C ARG A 49 -1.59 -8.46 6.49
N GLY A 50 -1.60 -9.34 5.49
CA GLY A 50 -1.22 -10.75 5.65
C GLY A 50 0.24 -10.89 6.09
N PHE A 51 1.13 -10.18 5.39
CA PHE A 51 2.56 -10.13 5.70
C PHE A 51 2.82 -9.62 7.12
N VAL A 52 2.21 -8.50 7.50
CA VAL A 52 2.33 -7.95 8.87
C VAL A 52 1.79 -8.92 9.90
N LYS A 53 0.69 -9.63 9.63
CA LYS A 53 0.15 -10.63 10.56
C LYS A 53 1.05 -11.85 10.70
N GLN A 54 1.69 -12.28 9.62
CA GLN A 54 2.58 -13.45 9.60
C GLN A 54 3.93 -13.16 10.26
N HIS A 55 4.46 -11.94 10.06
CA HIS A 55 5.79 -11.56 10.53
C HIS A 55 5.80 -10.73 11.80
N LYS A 56 4.64 -10.29 12.32
CA LYS A 56 4.60 -9.78 13.69
C LYS A 56 4.90 -10.95 14.61
N PRO A 57 6.04 -10.94 15.33
CA PRO A 57 6.22 -11.89 16.41
C PRO A 57 5.09 -11.60 17.40
N ASN A 58 4.30 -12.62 17.69
CA ASN A 58 3.45 -12.57 18.87
C ASN A 58 4.35 -12.16 20.04
N GLU A 59 3.93 -11.10 20.75
CA GLU A 59 4.46 -10.76 22.07
C GLU A 59 4.31 -11.96 23.01
#